data_AF-A0ABD0NB96-F1
#
_entry.id   AF-A0ABD0NB96-F1
#
_cell.length_a   1.000
_cell.length_b   1.000
_cell.length_c   1.000
_cell.angle_alpha   90.00
_cell.angle_beta   90.00
_cell.angle_gamma   90.00
#
_symmetry.space_group_name_H-M   'P 1'
#
loop_
_entity.id
_entity.type
_entity.pdbx_description
1 polymer ?
#
loop_
_entity_poly.entity_id
_entity_poly.type
_entity_poly.pdbx_seq_one_letter_code
_entity_poly.pdbx_strand_id
1 'polypeptide(L)' 'HLSFIKIFNVGSRYLVNRVQDHIQSRIVYYLMNIHVTPRSIYLSRHGESDLNLLGRIGGDSGLSSQGQK' A
#
# COMPACT_ATOMS: atom_id res chain seq x y z
N HIS A 1 -0.36 33.11 8.57
CA HIS A 1 0.61 32.28 7.80
C HIS A 1 -0.02 30.93 7.46
N LEU A 2 0.38 30.28 6.36
CA LEU A 2 -0.28 29.06 5.84
C LEU A 2 0.69 27.86 5.76
N SER A 3 0.20 26.67 6.10
CA SER A 3 0.87 25.38 5.92
C SER A 3 0.26 24.68 4.71
N PHE A 4 1.07 24.35 3.70
CA PHE A 4 0.54 23.81 2.44
C PHE A 4 1.55 22.97 1.65
N ILE A 5 1.03 22.19 0.71
CA ILE A 5 1.78 21.53 -0.37
C ILE A 5 1.20 21.96 -1.72
N LYS A 6 2.06 22.28 -2.68
CA LYS A 6 1.70 22.54 -4.08
C LYS A 6 2.39 21.52 -4.97
N ILE A 7 1.60 20.77 -5.73
CA ILE A 7 2.05 19.73 -6.66
C ILE A 7 1.98 20.30 -8.08
N PHE A 8 3.09 20.26 -8.82
CA PHE A 8 3.19 20.77 -10.18
C PHE A 8 3.22 19.62 -11.19
N ASN A 9 2.46 19.76 -12.27
CA ASN A 9 2.39 18.82 -13.39
C ASN A 9 2.37 17.36 -12.93
N VAL A 10 1.29 16.97 -12.24
CA VAL A 10 1.02 15.57 -11.86
C VAL A 10 2.19 14.90 -11.12
N GLY A 11 2.85 15.64 -10.23
CA GLY A 11 3.94 15.10 -9.39
C GLY A 11 5.35 15.30 -9.94
N SER A 12 5.53 16.03 -11.05
CA SER A 12 6.87 16.37 -11.55
C SER A 12 7.72 17.19 -10.57
N ARG A 13 7.07 18.01 -9.73
CA ARG A 13 7.73 18.86 -8.73
C ARG A 13 6.77 19.17 -7.59
N TYR A 14 7.34 19.35 -6.39
CA TYR A 14 6.60 19.66 -5.17
C TYR A 14 7.15 20.92 -4.51
N LEU A 15 6.29 21.76 -3.95
CA LEU A 15 6.64 22.84 -3.04
C LEU A 15 5.89 22.62 -1.72
N VAL A 16 6.63 22.44 -0.64
CA VAL A 16 6.08 22.18 0.70
C VAL A 16 6.46 23.35 1.60
N ASN A 17 5.50 23.90 2.33
CA ASN A 17 5.72 25.04 3.21
C ASN A 17 5.17 24.79 4.61
N ARG A 18 6.03 24.96 5.62
CA ARG A 18 5.69 24.94 7.06
C ARG A 18 4.88 23.73 7.49
N VAL A 19 5.45 22.54 7.33
CA VAL A 19 4.88 21.32 7.91
C VAL A 19 4.99 21.41 9.44
N GLN A 20 3.86 21.35 10.15
CA GLN A 20 3.79 21.66 11.58
C GLN A 20 3.78 20.42 12.47
N ASP A 21 3.32 19.29 11.94
CA ASP A 21 3.08 18.10 12.74
C ASP A 21 3.32 16.80 11.95
N HIS A 22 3.23 15.69 12.68
CA HIS A 22 3.40 14.36 12.12
C HIS A 22 2.34 14.04 11.06
N ILE A 23 1.08 14.48 11.24
CA ILE A 23 0.01 14.17 10.29
C ILE A 23 0.24 14.87 8.94
N GLN A 24 0.63 16.14 8.94
CA GLN A 24 1.00 16.89 7.74
C GLN A 24 2.22 16.26 7.04
N SER A 25 3.19 15.77 7.82
CA SER A 25 4.36 15.06 7.27
C SER A 25 3.96 13.77 6.55
N ARG A 26 3.01 13.00 7.11
CA ARG A 26 2.46 11.78 6.48
C ARG A 26 1.64 12.09 5.23
N ILE A 27 0.90 13.20 5.21
CA ILE A 27 0.16 13.68 4.03
C ILE A 27 1.13 14.03 2.90
N VAL A 28 2.18 14.79 3.19
CA VAL A 28 3.24 15.13 2.21
C VAL A 28 3.89 13.86 1.65
N TYR A 29 4.28 12.94 2.54
CA TYR A 29 4.86 11.65 2.14
C TYR A 29 3.94 10.88 1.20
N TYR A 30 2.65 10.75 1.52
CA TYR A 30 1.70 10.03 0.68
C TYR A 30 1.56 10.69 -0.71
N LEU A 31 1.36 12.01 -0.76
CA LEU A 31 1.17 12.75 -2.01
C LEU A 31 2.40 12.76 -2.93
N MET A 32 3.60 12.59 -2.37
CA MET A 32 4.83 12.46 -3.14
C MET A 32 5.02 11.08 -3.79
N ASN A 33 4.27 10.05 -3.35
CA ASN A 33 4.45 8.66 -3.79
C ASN A 33 3.32 8.13 -4.67
N ILE A 34 2.23 8.88 -4.88
CA ILE A 34 1.13 8.49 -5.78
C ILE A 34 1.40 8.94 -7.22
N HIS A 35 0.88 8.19 -8.19
CA HIS A 35 0.97 8.51 -9.62
C HIS A 35 -0.33 8.14 -10.35
N VAL A 36 -0.62 8.81 -11.47
CA VAL A 36 -1.84 8.58 -12.26
C VAL A 36 -1.65 7.58 -13.41
N THR A 37 -0.42 7.10 -13.63
CA THR A 37 -0.13 6.10 -14.67
C THR A 37 -1.02 4.86 -14.48
N PRO A 38 -1.79 4.44 -15.49
CA PRO A 38 -2.63 3.25 -15.41
C PRO A 38 -1.82 2.02 -15.03
N ARG A 39 -2.31 1.23 -14.07
CA ARG A 39 -1.71 -0.03 -13.64
C ARG A 39 -2.75 -0.96 -13.05
N SER A 40 -2.49 -2.26 -13.13
CA SER A 40 -3.27 -3.29 -12.46
C SER A 40 -2.56 -3.72 -11.17
N ILE A 41 -3.32 -3.82 -10.08
CA ILE A 41 -2.86 -4.43 -8.82
C ILE A 41 -3.70 -5.69 -8.63
N TYR A 42 -3.07 -6.86 -8.72
CA TYR A 42 -3.71 -8.15 -8.46
C TYR A 42 -3.41 -8.56 -7.02
N LEU A 43 -4.46 -8.88 -6.26
CA LEU A 43 -4.35 -9.37 -4.90
C LEU A 43 -4.98 -10.76 -4.84
N SER A 44 -4.22 -11.73 -4.34
CA SER A 44 -4.71 -13.08 -4.07
C SER A 44 -4.25 -13.53 -2.69
N ARG A 45 -4.93 -14.52 -2.12
CA ARG A 45 -4.38 -15.27 -0.99
C ARG A 45 -3.27 -16.21 -1.48
N HIS A 46 -2.53 -16.79 -0.53
CA HIS A 46 -1.80 -18.01 -0.80
C HIS A 46 -2.78 -19.12 -1.25
N GLY A 47 -2.29 -20.12 -2.00
CA GLY A 47 -3.10 -21.32 -2.32
C GLY A 47 -3.59 -22.01 -1.04
N GLU A 48 -4.66 -22.81 -1.13
CA GLU A 48 -5.22 -23.52 0.04
C GLU A 48 -4.11 -24.26 0.81
N SER A 49 -4.05 -24.09 2.13
CA SER A 49 -3.09 -24.78 3.01
C SER A 49 -3.72 -25.94 3.79
N ASP A 50 -2.89 -26.82 4.33
CA ASP A 50 -3.37 -27.93 5.17
C ASP A 50 -4.12 -27.43 6.41
N LEU A 51 -3.68 -26.31 7.00
CA LEU A 51 -4.40 -25.69 8.12
C LEU A 51 -5.74 -25.08 7.70
N ASN A 52 -5.90 -24.64 6.45
CA ASN A 52 -7.20 -24.19 5.95
C ASN A 52 -8.20 -25.36 5.89
N LEU A 53 -7.76 -26.54 5.44
CA LEU A 53 -8.59 -27.76 5.44
C LEU A 53 -9.03 -28.15 6.85
N LEU A 54 -8.18 -27.91 7.85
CA LEU A 54 -8.47 -28.17 9.27
C LEU A 54 -9.23 -27.03 9.96
N GLY A 55 -9.55 -25.94 9.26
CA GLY A 55 -10.22 -24.76 9.84
C GLY A 55 -9.39 -24.03 10.91
N ARG A 56 -8.06 -24.15 10.86
CA ARG A 56 -7.14 -23.55 11.83
C ARG A 56 -6.61 -22.20 11.34
N ILE A 57 -6.43 -21.27 12.29
CA ILE A 57 -5.88 -19.94 12.05
C ILE A 57 -4.37 -19.91 12.32
N GLY A 58 -3.65 -19.00 11.65
CA GLY A 58 -2.21 -18.83 11.83
C GLY A 58 -1.39 -20.07 11.43
N GLY A 59 -0.20 -20.21 12.03
CA GLY A 59 0.74 -21.29 11.73
C GLY A 59 1.56 -21.08 10.46
N ASP A 60 2.34 -22.10 10.09
CA ASP A 60 3.26 -22.09 8.94
C ASP A 60 3.20 -23.43 8.18
N SER A 61 1.98 -23.93 7.93
CA SER A 61 1.80 -25.17 7.17
C SER A 61 2.00 -24.93 5.67
N GLY A 62 2.45 -25.96 4.96
CA GLY A 62 2.52 -25.96 3.50
C GLY A 62 1.16 -25.87 2.80
N LEU A 63 1.23 -25.75 1.47
CA LEU A 63 0.07 -25.77 0.57
C LEU A 63 -0.50 -27.19 0.45
N SER A 64 -1.83 -27.31 0.44
CA SER A 64 -2.54 -28.54 0.12
C SER A 64 -2.30 -28.93 -1.35
N SER A 65 -2.69 -30.15 -1.73
CA SER A 65 -2.63 -30.59 -3.13
C SER A 65 -3.48 -29.72 -4.08
N GLN A 66 -4.51 -29.04 -3.58
CA GLN A 66 -5.31 -28.10 -4.38
C GLN A 66 -4.65 -26.74 -4.44
N GLY A 67 -4.00 -26.28 -3.35
CA GLY A 67 -3.30 -25.00 -3.32
C GLY A 67 -2.07 -24.93 -4.22
N GLN A 68 -1.52 -26.07 -4.66
CA GLN A 68 -0.38 -26.14 -5.58
C GLN A 68 -0.78 -26.15 -7.06
N LYS A 69 -2.05 -26.37 -7.37
CA LYS A 69 -2.58 -26.35 -8.75
C LYS A 69 -2.82 -24.92 -9.21
#